data_AF-A0A434TD12-F1
#
_entry.id   AF-A0A434TD12-F1
#
_cell.length_a   1.000
_cell.length_b   1.000
_cell.length_c   1.000
_cell.angle_alpha   90.00
_cell.angle_beta   90.00
_cell.angle_gamma   90.00
#
_symmetry.space_group_name_H-M   'P 1'
#
loop_
_entity.id
_entity.type
_entity.pdbx_description
1 polymer ?
#
loop_
_entity_poly.entity_id
_entity_poly.type
_entity_poly.pdbx_seq_one_letter_code
_entity_poly.pdbx_strand_id
1 'polypeptide(L)' 'MGKVTGFLEIDRQVQKYQPASDRIRHFREFTLPMSDKEVEKQAARCMDCGIPFCHGPTGCPIHNQIPDWNDLVY' A
#
# COMPACT_ATOMS: atom_id res chain seq x y z
N MET A 1 -9.00 -11.53 -5.51
CA MET A 1 -9.05 -10.24 -4.80
C MET A 1 -8.73 -10.43 -3.31
N GLY A 2 -7.49 -10.17 -2.90
CA GLY A 2 -7.07 -10.11 -1.49
C GLY A 2 -7.36 -11.35 -0.62
N LYS A 3 -6.96 -11.31 0.66
CA LYS A 3 -7.44 -12.27 1.65
C LYS A 3 -8.66 -11.66 2.33
N VAL A 4 -9.80 -12.35 2.34
CA VAL A 4 -11.07 -11.85 2.94
C VAL A 4 -10.88 -11.33 4.38
N THR A 5 -10.09 -12.02 5.18
CA THR A 5 -9.74 -11.65 6.57
C THR A 5 -8.38 -10.96 6.69
N GLY A 6 -7.71 -10.66 5.58
CA GLY A 6 -6.35 -10.10 5.55
C GLY A 6 -6.23 -8.80 6.34
N PHE A 7 -7.25 -7.93 6.27
CA PHE A 7 -7.26 -6.67 7.01
C PHE A 7 -7.35 -6.84 8.54
N LEU A 8 -7.87 -7.98 9.02
CA LEU A 8 -7.98 -8.33 10.44
C LEU A 8 -6.72 -9.01 10.97
N GLU A 9 -6.05 -9.81 10.14
CA GLU A 9 -4.94 -10.66 10.55
C GLU A 9 -3.56 -10.02 10.37
N ILE A 10 -3.42 -9.14 9.38
CA ILE A 10 -2.14 -8.54 9.00
C ILE A 10 -2.18 -7.09 9.43
N ASP A 11 -1.33 -6.62 10.33
CA ASP A 11 -1.30 -5.21 10.69
C ASP A 11 -0.84 -4.31 9.54
N ARG A 12 -1.39 -3.09 9.50
CA ARG A 12 -0.96 -2.07 8.53
C ARG A 12 0.49 -1.69 8.84
N GLN A 13 1.34 -1.78 7.82
CA GLN A 13 2.71 -1.31 7.89
C GLN A 13 2.90 -0.12 6.96
N VAL A 14 3.81 0.76 7.34
CA VAL A 14 4.23 1.90 6.53
C VAL A 14 5.71 1.76 6.22
N GLN A 15 6.13 2.32 5.08
CA GLN A 15 7.54 2.36 4.73
C GLN A 15 8.35 3.06 5.83
N LYS A 16 9.54 2.54 6.10
CA LYS A 16 10.45 3.14 7.06
C LYS A 16 11.19 4.30 6.41
N TYR A 17 11.78 5.14 7.24
CA TYR A 17 12.61 6.25 6.80
C TYR A 17 14.04 6.07 7.30
N GLN A 18 15.00 6.58 6.54
CA GLN A 18 16.34 6.79 7.08
C GLN A 18 16.29 7.71 8.31
N PRO A 19 17.26 7.58 9.24
CA PRO A 19 17.36 8.47 10.39
C PRO A 19 17.37 9.95 9.98
N ALA A 20 16.77 10.80 10.82
CA ALA A 20 16.68 12.22 10.55
C ALA A 20 18.07 12.87 10.36
N SER A 21 19.07 12.42 11.12
CA SER A 21 20.46 12.87 11.04
C SER A 21 21.10 12.66 9.67
N ASP A 22 20.66 11.62 8.94
CA ASP A 22 21.28 11.19 7.70
C ASP A 22 20.59 11.88 6.52
N ARG A 23 19.24 11.94 6.55
CA ARG A 23 18.46 12.55 5.46
C ARG A 23 18.58 14.07 5.36
N ILE A 24 19.02 14.78 6.40
CA ILE A 24 19.29 16.23 6.31
C ILE A 24 20.59 16.55 5.55
N ARG A 25 21.43 15.55 5.27
CA ARG A 25 22.75 15.73 4.65
C ARG A 25 22.69 15.63 3.12
N HIS A 26 21.54 15.32 2.55
CA HIS A 26 21.37 15.17 1.11
C HIS A 26 19.94 15.45 0.65
N PHE A 27 19.77 15.61 -0.67
CA PHE A 27 18.46 15.79 -1.31
C PHE A 27 17.94 14.52 -2.01
N ARG A 28 18.60 13.38 -1.79
CA ARG A 28 18.15 12.07 -2.31
C ARG A 28 16.96 11.54 -1.50
N GLU A 29 16.24 10.61 -2.10
CA GLU A 29 15.16 9.84 -1.47
C GLU A 29 15.63 9.15 -0.18
N PHE A 30 14.78 9.15 0.84
CA PHE A 30 15.10 8.62 2.18
C PHE A 30 14.06 7.60 2.66
N THR A 31 13.00 7.36 1.89
CA THR A 31 12.09 6.23 2.11
C THR A 31 12.83 4.92 1.88
N LEU A 32 12.61 3.98 2.80
CA LEU A 32 13.14 2.63 2.73
C LEU A 32 12.01 1.73 2.20
N PRO A 33 12.18 1.12 1.00
CA PRO A 33 11.15 0.28 0.42
C PRO A 33 10.89 -0.94 1.32
N MET A 34 9.65 -1.40 1.34
CA MET A 34 9.28 -2.69 1.93
C MET A 34 9.80 -3.82 1.03
N SER A 35 10.08 -4.98 1.61
CA SER A 35 10.37 -6.17 0.81
C SER A 35 9.14 -6.62 0.02
N ASP A 36 9.33 -7.29 -1.11
CA ASP A 36 8.21 -7.76 -1.96
C ASP A 36 7.20 -8.60 -1.15
N LYS A 37 7.68 -9.45 -0.23
CA LYS A 37 6.83 -10.25 0.68
C LYS A 37 6.01 -9.40 1.65
N GLU A 38 6.54 -8.27 2.10
CA GLU A 38 5.79 -7.34 2.96
C GLU A 38 4.75 -6.58 2.14
N VAL A 39 5.10 -6.20 0.89
CA VAL A 39 4.17 -5.55 -0.05
C VAL A 39 3.00 -6.48 -0.39
N GLU A 40 3.26 -7.74 -0.71
CA GLU A 40 2.27 -8.79 -0.96
C GLU A 40 1.31 -8.94 0.25
N LYS A 41 1.85 -8.97 1.48
CA LYS A 41 1.03 -8.97 2.71
C LYS A 41 0.18 -7.72 2.87
N GLN A 42 0.67 -6.54 2.50
CA GLN A 42 -0.14 -5.31 2.56
C GLN A 42 -1.22 -5.30 1.48
N ALA A 43 -0.94 -5.81 0.28
CA ALA A 43 -1.92 -5.96 -0.79
C ALA A 43 -3.05 -6.94 -0.40
N ALA A 44 -2.71 -8.02 0.32
CA ALA A 44 -3.65 -8.98 0.88
C ALA A 44 -4.71 -8.36 1.81
N ARG A 45 -4.48 -7.15 2.34
CA ARG A 45 -5.43 -6.44 3.21
C ARG A 45 -6.59 -5.79 2.45
N CYS A 46 -6.56 -5.77 1.11
CA CYS A 46 -7.69 -5.27 0.32
C CYS A 46 -8.94 -6.12 0.60
N MET A 47 -10.08 -5.46 0.87
CA MET A 47 -11.33 -6.13 1.24
C MET A 47 -12.25 -6.47 0.07
N ASP A 48 -11.87 -6.09 -1.16
CA ASP A 48 -12.78 -6.13 -2.32
C ASP A 48 -14.18 -5.58 -2.01
N CYS A 49 -14.22 -4.38 -1.43
CA CYS A 49 -15.42 -3.89 -0.73
C CYS A 49 -16.62 -3.59 -1.66
N GLY A 50 -16.48 -3.70 -2.98
CA GLY A 50 -17.55 -3.43 -3.97
C GLY A 50 -18.02 -1.96 -4.03
N ILE A 51 -17.44 -1.08 -3.22
CA ILE A 51 -17.79 0.34 -3.11
C ILE A 51 -16.62 1.22 -3.57
N PRO A 52 -16.86 2.25 -4.40
CA PRO A 52 -15.80 3.02 -5.05
C PRO A 52 -15.25 4.14 -4.14
N PHE A 53 -14.76 3.78 -2.94
CA PHE A 53 -14.12 4.76 -2.05
C PHE A 53 -12.63 4.97 -2.39
N CYS A 54 -11.95 3.93 -2.85
CA CYS A 54 -10.54 4.02 -3.25
C CYS A 54 -10.36 4.39 -4.73
N HIS A 55 -11.23 3.89 -5.61
CA HIS A 55 -11.25 4.18 -7.05
C HIS A 55 -12.56 4.90 -7.42
N GLY A 56 -12.63 5.50 -8.61
CA GLY A 56 -13.85 6.18 -9.07
C GLY A 56 -13.95 7.66 -8.64
N PRO A 57 -15.14 8.29 -8.81
CA PRO A 57 -15.30 9.74 -8.68
C PRO A 57 -14.98 10.32 -7.29
N THR A 58 -15.10 9.51 -6.23
CA THR A 58 -14.86 9.93 -4.84
C THR A 58 -13.48 9.52 -4.30
N GLY A 59 -12.73 8.70 -5.05
CA GLY A 59 -11.44 8.17 -4.65
C GLY A 59 -10.29 8.79 -5.45
N CYS A 60 -9.58 7.96 -6.21
CA CYS A 60 -8.47 8.39 -7.06
C CYS A 60 -8.94 9.32 -8.20
N PRO A 61 -8.43 10.58 -8.30
CA PRO A 61 -8.86 11.54 -9.34
C PRO A 61 -8.57 11.12 -10.78
N ILE A 62 -7.64 10.18 -10.97
CA ILE A 62 -7.29 9.63 -12.28
C ILE A 62 -7.89 8.24 -12.50
N HIS A 63 -8.83 7.82 -11.66
CA HIS A 63 -9.61 6.58 -11.82
C HIS A 63 -8.77 5.30 -11.92
N ASN A 64 -7.66 5.23 -11.17
CA ASN A 64 -6.85 4.02 -11.06
C ASN A 64 -7.70 2.84 -10.52
N GLN A 65 -7.52 1.67 -11.12
CA GLN A 65 -8.16 0.41 -10.70
C GLN A 65 -7.39 -0.22 -9.53
N ILE A 66 -7.40 0.46 -8.39
CA ILE A 66 -6.61 0.09 -7.20
C ILE A 66 -6.90 -1.34 -6.70
N PRO A 67 -8.16 -1.84 -6.66
CA PRO A 67 -8.42 -3.22 -6.25
C PRO A 67 -7.69 -4.23 -7.15
N ASP A 68 -7.81 -4.09 -8.47
CA ASP A 68 -7.20 -5.00 -9.44
C ASP A 68 -5.67 -5.04 -9.31
N TRP A 69 -5.04 -3.88 -9.07
CA TRP A 69 -3.59 -3.84 -8.85
C TRP A 69 -3.15 -4.55 -7.58
N ASN A 70 -3.92 -4.41 -6.49
CA ASN A 70 -3.62 -5.16 -5.27
C ASN A 70 -3.80 -6.66 -5.48
N ASP A 71 -4.75 -7.09 -6.32
CA ASP A 71 -4.93 -8.52 -6.63
C ASP A 71 -3.83 -9.10 -7.52
N LEU A 72 -3.20 -8.28 -8.37
CA LEU A 72 -2.05 -8.71 -9.16
C LEU A 72 -0.77 -8.83 -8.33
N VAL A 73 -0.74 -8.17 -7.17
CA VAL A 73 0.41 -8.18 -6.23
C VAL A 73 0.25 -9.27 -5.17
N TYR A 74 -0.98 -9.58 -4.78
CA TYR A 74 -1.34 -10.61 -3.79
C TYR A 74 -1.46 -11.99 -4.42
#